data_AF-A0A2Y9R5B8-F1
#
_entry.id   AF-A0A2Y9R5B8-F1
#
_cell.length_a   1.000
_cell.length_b   1.000
_cell.length_c   1.000
_cell.angle_alpha   90.00
_cell.angle_beta   90.00
_cell.angle_gamma   90.00
#
_symmetry.space_group_name_H-M   'P 1'
#
loop_
_entity.id
_entity.type
_entity.pdbx_description
1 polymer ?
#
loop_
_entity_poly.entity_id
_entity_poly.type
_entity_poly.pdbx_seq_one_letter_code
_entity_poly.pdbx_strand_id
1 'polypeptide(L)'
;MNYCALPPICPITLCLKSHQRFQSFSLAVSSEGSRHKEKKNPNQIILLLTSCLSVFIEDEVTGSAQITFNITKSAEFTVCNTTVVIPCFATNVETKLLTDLYVKWKFKGKDIFTYDGAQGQSSTPSSGFKSAKITPTELLHGIASLKMKKSDAELGNYTCEVTELTREGETVIELKYRVVSWFSPKENILIIIFPVLAILLSWGQFGVVTLKYASDPMKGKTILLFVAGLLLTIVVIVGAILFIPGEYSTKNASGLGLIVIPTVILILLQYFVLMTAFGMTSFAIAILILQVLGFVLAVVGLSLCIPECTPVQGPLLISGLGIIALAELLGLVSMKVVASSQGTIQPPRNN
;
A
#
# COMPACT_ATOMS: atom_id res chain seq x y z
N MET A 1 11.22 -14.41 68.46
CA MET A 1 12.29 -13.45 68.11
C MET A 1 11.84 -12.78 66.81
N ASN A 2 11.33 -11.54 66.82
CA ASN A 2 11.96 -10.25 67.21
C ASN A 2 12.86 -9.75 66.07
N TYR A 3 12.71 -8.52 65.54
CA TYR A 3 11.76 -7.44 65.84
C TYR A 3 11.49 -6.52 64.62
N CYS A 4 10.63 -5.51 64.81
CA CYS A 4 10.08 -4.60 63.79
C CYS A 4 11.04 -3.51 63.27
N ALA A 5 10.66 -2.87 62.15
CA ALA A 5 10.98 -1.46 61.85
C ALA A 5 9.87 -0.83 60.98
N LEU A 6 9.43 0.41 61.28
CA LEU A 6 8.30 1.13 60.66
C LEU A 6 8.25 2.61 61.17
N PRO A 7 7.58 3.59 60.50
CA PRO A 7 7.36 3.82 59.07
C PRO A 7 8.50 4.74 58.55
N PRO A 8 8.43 6.09 58.33
CA PRO A 8 7.39 7.09 57.94
C PRO A 8 7.51 7.42 56.40
N ILE A 9 6.94 8.46 55.76
CA ILE A 9 6.14 9.66 56.10
C ILE A 9 5.07 9.92 54.99
N CYS A 10 4.19 10.92 55.15
CA CYS A 10 3.33 11.56 54.13
C CYS A 10 3.98 12.91 53.64
N PRO A 11 3.38 13.90 52.90
CA PRO A 11 1.94 14.20 52.66
C PRO A 11 1.50 14.85 51.29
N ILE A 12 0.19 15.20 51.13
CA ILE A 12 -0.36 16.42 50.42
C ILE A 12 -0.27 16.48 48.84
N THR A 13 -1.22 16.99 48.00
CA THR A 13 -2.59 17.58 48.17
C THR A 13 -3.41 17.83 46.86
N LEU A 14 -4.75 17.87 46.98
CA LEU A 14 -5.89 18.43 46.17
C LEU A 14 -5.93 18.65 44.62
N CYS A 15 -7.04 18.16 44.03
CA CYS A 15 -8.11 18.80 43.20
C CYS A 15 -7.85 19.75 41.99
N LEU A 16 -8.58 19.50 40.88
CA LEU A 16 -9.73 20.31 40.33
C LEU A 16 -10.35 19.58 39.08
N LYS A 17 -11.32 20.14 38.34
CA LYS A 17 -12.80 20.21 38.57
C LYS A 17 -13.54 20.57 37.25
N SER A 18 -14.85 20.26 37.15
CA SER A 18 -15.81 20.65 36.08
C SER A 18 -15.68 19.87 34.75
N HIS A 19 -16.69 19.72 33.89
CA HIS A 19 -18.13 20.13 33.82
C HIS A 19 -18.88 19.07 32.97
N GLN A 20 -20.21 18.95 32.82
CA GLN A 20 -21.46 19.63 33.23
C GLN A 20 -22.56 18.51 33.33
N ARG A 21 -23.87 18.67 33.61
CA ARG A 21 -24.77 19.81 33.85
C ARG A 21 -25.65 19.56 35.10
N PHE A 22 -26.99 19.60 35.01
CA PHE A 22 -27.93 19.68 36.13
C PHE A 22 -29.36 19.29 35.70
N GLN A 23 -30.12 18.61 36.57
CA GLN A 23 -31.47 18.94 37.10
C GLN A 23 -32.08 17.66 37.71
N SER A 24 -32.01 17.41 39.02
CA SER A 24 -32.68 18.07 40.17
C SER A 24 -34.17 17.74 40.32
N PHE A 25 -34.50 16.84 41.25
CA PHE A 25 -35.74 16.86 42.02
C PHE A 25 -35.46 16.46 43.46
N SER A 26 -36.08 17.15 44.42
CA SER A 26 -35.84 16.95 45.85
C SER A 26 -37.01 16.22 46.51
N LEU A 27 -36.69 15.31 47.42
CA LEU A 27 -37.56 14.99 48.55
C LEU A 27 -36.75 15.20 49.83
N ALA A 28 -37.17 16.17 50.64
CA ALA A 28 -36.61 16.45 51.93
C ALA A 28 -37.59 15.98 53.02
N VAL A 29 -37.11 15.18 53.96
CA VAL A 29 -37.78 14.94 55.25
C VAL A 29 -36.77 15.29 56.33
N SER A 30 -37.17 16.20 57.22
CA SER A 30 -36.36 16.68 58.34
C SER A 30 -36.95 16.21 59.65
N SER A 31 -36.12 15.75 60.58
CA SER A 31 -36.19 16.08 62.01
C SER A 31 -35.00 15.48 62.75
N GLU A 32 -34.58 16.13 63.84
CA GLU A 32 -33.64 15.59 64.83
C GLU A 32 -34.23 14.43 65.64
N GLY A 33 -33.41 13.71 66.42
CA GLY A 33 -33.96 12.86 67.49
C GLY A 33 -32.99 11.85 68.10
N SER A 34 -32.40 12.22 69.23
CA SER A 34 -31.50 11.41 70.08
C SER A 34 -31.88 9.94 70.34
N ARG A 35 -30.88 9.13 70.72
CA ARG A 35 -31.04 7.76 71.26
C ARG A 35 -31.96 7.73 72.48
N HIS A 36 -32.96 6.84 72.48
CA HIS A 36 -33.40 6.14 73.69
C HIS A 36 -33.88 4.71 73.36
N LYS A 37 -33.67 3.77 74.29
CA LYS A 37 -34.22 2.40 74.20
C LYS A 37 -35.59 2.35 74.88
N GLU A 38 -36.61 1.82 74.21
CA GLU A 38 -37.85 1.35 74.85
C GLU A 38 -38.22 -0.04 74.29
N LYS A 39 -38.70 -0.95 75.16
CA LYS A 39 -39.23 -2.26 74.75
C LYS A 39 -40.70 -2.12 74.36
N LYS A 40 -41.13 -2.68 73.23
CA LYS A 40 -42.57 -2.76 72.91
C LYS A 40 -43.00 -4.05 72.19
N ASN A 41 -43.79 -4.83 72.92
CA ASN A 41 -44.87 -5.74 72.51
C ASN A 41 -44.69 -6.63 71.24
N PRO A 42 -44.68 -7.98 71.35
CA PRO A 42 -44.49 -8.90 70.20
C PRO A 42 -45.59 -8.85 69.12
N ASN A 43 -46.75 -8.25 69.39
CA ASN A 43 -47.88 -8.23 68.43
C ASN A 43 -47.66 -7.37 67.17
N GLN A 44 -46.51 -6.70 67.00
CA GLN A 44 -46.18 -6.00 65.76
C GLN A 44 -45.51 -6.89 64.70
N ILE A 45 -45.13 -8.13 65.04
CA ILE A 45 -44.40 -9.04 64.12
C ILE A 45 -45.32 -9.63 63.03
N ILE A 46 -46.61 -9.79 63.31
CA ILE A 46 -47.57 -10.47 62.41
C ILE A 46 -47.96 -9.60 61.19
N LEU A 47 -47.79 -8.26 61.26
CA LEU A 47 -48.11 -7.34 60.16
C LEU A 47 -46.96 -7.10 59.16
N LEU A 48 -45.77 -7.68 59.39
CA LEU A 48 -44.64 -7.61 58.46
C LEU A 48 -44.48 -8.87 57.59
N LEU A 49 -45.24 -9.93 57.85
CA LEU A 49 -45.19 -11.18 57.08
C LEU A 49 -46.15 -11.19 55.88
N THR A 50 -47.16 -10.31 55.85
CA THR A 50 -48.13 -10.20 54.75
C THR A 50 -47.73 -9.22 53.65
N SER A 51 -46.72 -8.36 53.86
CA SER A 51 -46.16 -7.48 52.83
C SER A 51 -45.10 -8.16 51.95
N CYS A 52 -44.60 -9.35 52.34
CA CYS A 52 -43.55 -10.07 51.62
C CYS A 52 -44.09 -11.03 50.53
N LEU A 53 -45.39 -11.05 50.27
CA LEU A 53 -46.04 -12.02 49.38
C LEU A 53 -46.49 -11.43 48.02
N SER A 54 -46.00 -10.24 47.64
CA SER A 54 -46.44 -9.54 46.42
C SER A 54 -45.31 -8.81 45.67
N VAL A 55 -44.06 -9.27 45.80
CA VAL A 55 -42.95 -8.87 44.91
C VAL A 55 -42.12 -10.12 44.53
N PHE A 56 -42.78 -11.04 43.84
CA PHE A 56 -42.15 -11.98 42.91
C PHE A 56 -42.92 -11.91 41.59
N ILE A 57 -42.87 -10.73 40.95
CA ILE A 57 -42.74 -10.73 39.51
C ILE A 57 -41.28 -11.11 39.27
N GLU A 58 -41.07 -12.28 38.67
CA GLU A 58 -39.80 -12.51 37.98
C GLU A 58 -39.79 -11.52 36.82
N ASP A 59 -39.06 -10.40 37.00
CA ASP A 59 -38.53 -9.67 35.87
C ASP A 59 -37.60 -10.65 35.15
N GLU A 60 -38.18 -11.42 34.22
CA GLU A 60 -37.44 -12.09 33.16
C GLU A 60 -36.72 -10.98 32.40
N VAL A 61 -35.51 -10.66 32.85
CA VAL A 61 -34.62 -9.73 32.18
C VAL A 61 -34.30 -10.39 30.84
N THR A 62 -35.13 -10.09 29.84
CA THR A 62 -34.98 -10.48 28.45
C THR A 62 -33.78 -9.73 27.89
N GLY A 63 -32.60 -10.09 28.38
CA GLY A 63 -31.32 -9.59 27.94
C GLY A 63 -31.11 -10.03 26.51
N SER A 64 -31.61 -9.21 25.58
CA SER A 64 -31.43 -9.40 24.15
C SER A 64 -29.94 -9.57 23.88
N ALA A 65 -29.53 -10.82 23.65
CA ALA A 65 -28.14 -11.23 23.62
C ALA A 65 -27.53 -10.84 22.27
N GLN A 66 -27.35 -9.54 22.07
CA GLN A 66 -26.91 -8.96 20.81
C GLN A 66 -25.63 -9.61 20.28
N ILE A 67 -25.55 -9.72 18.96
CA ILE A 67 -24.32 -10.14 18.29
C ILE A 67 -23.27 -9.06 18.51
N THR A 68 -22.17 -9.44 19.14
CA THR A 68 -20.99 -8.58 19.34
C THR A 68 -20.01 -8.79 18.20
N PHE A 69 -19.25 -7.74 17.85
CA PHE A 69 -18.31 -7.77 16.73
C PHE A 69 -16.92 -7.27 17.14
N ASN A 70 -15.89 -7.81 16.48
CA ASN A 70 -14.55 -7.24 16.57
C ASN A 70 -14.48 -5.90 15.83
N ILE A 71 -14.10 -4.82 16.52
CA ILE A 71 -14.26 -3.43 16.07
C ILE A 71 -13.23 -3.07 14.98
N THR A 72 -13.55 -3.44 13.74
CA THR A 72 -12.72 -3.15 12.55
C THR A 72 -13.22 -1.90 11.84
N LYS A 73 -12.61 -0.74 12.12
CA LYS A 73 -13.14 0.57 11.68
C LYS A 73 -13.09 0.81 10.16
N SER A 74 -12.10 0.26 9.47
CA SER A 74 -11.95 0.45 8.02
C SER A 74 -11.20 -0.69 7.36
N ALA A 75 -11.49 -0.89 6.07
CA ALA A 75 -10.76 -1.79 5.18
C ALA A 75 -10.06 -0.96 4.09
N GLU A 76 -8.85 -1.36 3.71
CA GLU A 76 -8.06 -0.68 2.67
C GLU A 76 -7.81 -1.62 1.49
N PHE A 77 -7.93 -1.09 0.27
CA PHE A 77 -7.50 -1.76 -0.96
C PHE A 77 -6.74 -0.80 -1.88
N THR A 78 -5.92 -1.36 -2.75
CA THR A 78 -4.97 -0.63 -3.61
C THR A 78 -5.32 -0.79 -5.09
N VAL A 79 -4.54 -0.17 -5.98
CA VAL A 79 -4.62 -0.42 -7.42
C VAL A 79 -4.51 -1.92 -7.77
N CYS A 80 -3.73 -2.68 -7.00
CA CYS A 80 -3.36 -4.08 -7.25
C CYS A 80 -4.40 -5.12 -6.82
N ASN A 81 -5.36 -4.76 -5.97
CA ASN A 81 -6.36 -5.71 -5.47
C ASN A 81 -7.37 -6.08 -6.57
N THR A 82 -7.37 -7.33 -7.05
CA THR A 82 -8.37 -7.84 -8.00
C THR A 82 -9.74 -8.04 -7.33
N THR A 83 -9.72 -8.52 -6.09
CA THR A 83 -10.88 -8.61 -5.19
C THR A 83 -10.67 -7.77 -3.94
N VAL A 84 -11.76 -7.14 -3.48
CA VAL A 84 -11.86 -6.46 -2.20
C VAL A 84 -12.46 -7.42 -1.18
N VAL A 85 -11.96 -7.39 0.05
CA VAL A 85 -12.53 -8.10 1.19
C VAL A 85 -12.86 -7.08 2.28
N ILE A 86 -14.12 -7.01 2.68
CA ILE A 86 -14.58 -6.18 3.79
C ILE A 86 -14.72 -7.11 5.01
N PRO A 87 -13.90 -6.96 6.06
CA PRO A 87 -13.91 -7.84 7.21
C PRO A 87 -15.18 -7.64 8.03
N CYS A 88 -15.77 -8.73 8.48
CA CYS A 88 -16.80 -8.76 9.51
C CYS A 88 -16.63 -10.04 10.34
N PHE A 89 -16.57 -9.86 11.65
CA PHE A 89 -16.23 -10.89 12.63
C PHE A 89 -17.17 -10.75 13.84
N ALA A 90 -18.20 -11.58 13.90
CA ALA A 90 -19.05 -11.74 15.06
C ALA A 90 -18.32 -12.59 16.13
N THR A 91 -18.34 -12.17 17.39
CA THR A 91 -17.50 -12.75 18.46
C THR A 91 -18.23 -13.71 19.40
N ASN A 92 -19.55 -13.81 19.32
CA ASN A 92 -20.40 -14.61 20.20
C ASN A 92 -21.47 -15.43 19.45
N VAL A 93 -21.14 -15.93 18.25
CA VAL A 93 -21.96 -16.91 17.53
C VAL A 93 -21.78 -18.28 18.18
N GLU A 94 -22.87 -19.00 18.44
CA GLU A 94 -22.88 -20.25 19.22
C GLU A 94 -23.48 -21.44 18.46
N THR A 95 -24.30 -21.19 17.44
CA THR A 95 -24.90 -22.24 16.60
C THR A 95 -23.88 -22.99 15.75
N LYS A 96 -24.21 -24.25 15.49
CA LYS A 96 -23.45 -25.17 14.61
C LYS A 96 -24.19 -25.41 13.28
N LEU A 97 -25.34 -24.78 13.09
CA LEU A 97 -26.20 -24.96 11.92
C LEU A 97 -26.26 -23.67 11.11
N LEU A 98 -26.01 -23.78 9.81
CA LEU A 98 -26.12 -22.64 8.88
C LEU A 98 -27.56 -22.16 8.71
N THR A 99 -28.57 -22.99 9.02
CA THR A 99 -30.00 -22.66 8.94
C THR A 99 -30.41 -21.51 9.84
N ASP A 100 -29.69 -21.33 10.94
CA ASP A 100 -30.05 -20.45 12.04
C ASP A 100 -29.51 -19.02 11.83
N LEU A 101 -28.67 -18.85 10.80
CA LEU A 101 -27.90 -17.66 10.52
C LEU A 101 -28.46 -16.90 9.31
N TYR A 102 -28.70 -15.61 9.51
CA TYR A 102 -29.01 -14.66 8.44
C TYR A 102 -27.93 -13.56 8.40
N VAL A 103 -27.54 -13.13 7.20
CA VAL A 103 -26.55 -12.05 7.04
C VAL A 103 -27.05 -11.04 6.01
N LYS A 104 -26.99 -9.75 6.35
CA LYS A 104 -27.18 -8.65 5.39
C LYS A 104 -25.90 -7.83 5.31
N TRP A 105 -25.52 -7.47 4.10
CA TRP A 105 -24.56 -6.40 3.87
C TRP A 105 -25.28 -5.24 3.21
N LYS A 106 -25.18 -4.07 3.84
CA LYS A 106 -25.81 -2.82 3.38
C LYS A 106 -24.74 -1.82 2.96
N PHE A 107 -25.05 -1.02 1.95
CA PHE A 107 -24.24 0.12 1.53
C PHE A 107 -25.16 1.32 1.27
N LYS A 108 -24.83 2.49 1.82
CA LYS A 108 -25.70 3.69 1.79
C LYS A 108 -27.15 3.40 2.24
N GLY A 109 -27.32 2.50 3.21
CA GLY A 109 -28.63 2.08 3.75
C GLY A 109 -29.44 1.12 2.88
N LYS A 110 -28.87 0.55 1.81
CA LYS A 110 -29.54 -0.44 0.94
C LYS A 110 -28.83 -1.78 0.97
N ASP A 111 -29.58 -2.87 1.01
CA ASP A 111 -29.05 -4.24 0.95
C ASP A 111 -28.39 -4.49 -0.40
N ILE A 112 -27.09 -4.82 -0.38
CA ILE A 112 -26.29 -5.14 -1.57
C ILE A 112 -26.07 -6.64 -1.73
N PHE A 113 -26.04 -7.37 -0.62
CA PHE A 113 -25.89 -8.81 -0.53
C PHE A 113 -26.66 -9.33 0.68
N THR A 114 -27.36 -10.45 0.55
CA THR A 114 -27.95 -11.18 1.68
C THR A 114 -27.64 -12.67 1.61
N TYR A 115 -27.56 -13.32 2.76
CA TYR A 115 -27.53 -14.77 2.90
C TYR A 115 -28.65 -15.21 3.83
N ASP A 116 -29.50 -16.10 3.32
CA ASP A 116 -30.58 -16.75 4.06
C ASP A 116 -30.16 -18.20 4.31
N GLY A 117 -29.83 -18.49 5.57
CA GLY A 117 -29.44 -19.82 6.03
C GLY A 117 -30.54 -20.87 5.88
N ALA A 118 -31.79 -20.50 6.18
CA ALA A 118 -32.94 -21.41 6.13
C ALA A 118 -33.29 -21.82 4.69
N GLN A 119 -33.05 -20.93 3.72
CA GLN A 119 -33.16 -21.23 2.28
C GLN A 119 -31.86 -21.76 1.65
N GLY A 120 -30.74 -21.76 2.39
CA GLY A 120 -29.40 -22.11 1.91
C GLY A 120 -28.87 -21.20 0.80
N GLN A 121 -29.43 -20.00 0.63
CA GLN A 121 -29.28 -19.18 -0.59
C GLN A 121 -28.63 -17.82 -0.31
N SER A 122 -27.82 -17.37 -1.27
CA SER A 122 -27.27 -16.02 -1.31
C SER A 122 -27.98 -15.21 -2.39
N SER A 123 -28.30 -13.94 -2.12
CA SER A 123 -28.87 -13.01 -3.09
C SER A 123 -28.02 -11.73 -3.19
N THR A 124 -28.04 -11.09 -4.37
CA THR A 124 -27.44 -9.77 -4.62
C THR A 124 -28.51 -8.82 -5.15
N PRO A 125 -29.32 -8.18 -4.28
CA PRO A 125 -30.44 -7.36 -4.72
C PRO A 125 -30.03 -6.12 -5.54
N SER A 126 -28.82 -5.61 -5.30
CA SER A 126 -28.28 -4.43 -5.98
C SER A 126 -27.52 -4.81 -7.25
N SER A 127 -27.96 -4.29 -8.39
CA SER A 127 -27.40 -4.58 -9.71
C SER A 127 -25.94 -4.13 -9.92
N GLY A 128 -25.41 -3.29 -9.02
CA GLY A 128 -23.99 -2.89 -9.00
C GLY A 128 -23.05 -3.89 -8.30
N PHE A 129 -23.58 -4.78 -7.45
CA PHE A 129 -22.78 -5.62 -6.53
C PHE A 129 -22.83 -7.11 -6.89
N LYS A 130 -22.96 -7.43 -8.19
CA LYS A 130 -23.21 -8.79 -8.71
C LYS A 130 -22.13 -9.83 -8.36
N SER A 131 -20.90 -9.40 -8.08
CA SER A 131 -19.81 -10.29 -7.67
C SER A 131 -19.63 -10.43 -6.15
N ALA A 132 -20.47 -9.77 -5.35
CA ALA A 132 -20.43 -9.85 -3.90
C ALA A 132 -20.85 -11.26 -3.41
N LYS A 133 -20.05 -11.83 -2.51
CA LYS A 133 -20.27 -13.14 -1.89
C LYS A 133 -19.60 -13.22 -0.51
N ILE A 134 -20.12 -14.11 0.33
CA ILE A 134 -19.45 -14.57 1.55
C ILE A 134 -19.03 -16.04 1.37
N THR A 135 -18.41 -16.64 2.40
CA THR A 135 -18.20 -18.09 2.46
C THR A 135 -19.09 -18.67 3.57
N PRO A 136 -20.18 -19.41 3.26
CA PRO A 136 -21.12 -19.85 4.29
C PRO A 136 -20.46 -20.67 5.42
N THR A 137 -19.49 -21.54 5.10
CA THR A 137 -18.76 -22.34 6.10
C THR A 137 -17.89 -21.52 7.06
N GLU A 138 -17.52 -20.28 6.70
CA GLU A 138 -16.79 -19.37 7.58
C GLU A 138 -17.74 -18.71 8.62
N LEU A 139 -19.07 -18.70 8.39
CA LEU A 139 -20.07 -18.12 9.32
C LEU A 139 -20.18 -18.86 10.65
N LEU A 140 -20.02 -20.19 10.66
CA LEU A 140 -19.98 -21.00 11.89
C LEU A 140 -18.78 -20.68 12.80
N HIS A 141 -17.84 -19.86 12.31
CA HIS A 141 -16.69 -19.33 13.03
C HIS A 141 -16.82 -17.82 13.26
N GLY A 142 -18.01 -17.24 13.08
CA GLY A 142 -18.31 -15.82 13.21
C GLY A 142 -17.87 -14.94 12.03
N ILE A 143 -17.30 -15.51 10.96
CA ILE A 143 -16.68 -14.74 9.87
C ILE A 143 -17.70 -14.46 8.76
N ALA A 144 -18.37 -13.30 8.83
CA ALA A 144 -19.34 -12.82 7.84
C ALA A 144 -18.73 -11.91 6.74
N SER A 145 -17.42 -12.05 6.48
CA SER A 145 -16.64 -11.12 5.66
C SER A 145 -17.01 -11.13 4.17
N LEU A 146 -17.32 -9.96 3.60
CA LEU A 146 -17.78 -9.80 2.22
C LEU A 146 -16.61 -9.76 1.23
N LYS A 147 -16.67 -10.60 0.20
CA LYS A 147 -15.65 -10.73 -0.85
C LYS A 147 -16.29 -10.33 -2.19
N MET A 148 -15.75 -9.32 -2.89
CA MET A 148 -16.29 -8.83 -4.18
C MET A 148 -15.16 -8.46 -5.16
N LYS A 149 -15.46 -8.29 -6.45
CA LYS A 149 -14.49 -7.75 -7.42
C LYS A 149 -14.29 -6.25 -7.19
N LYS A 150 -13.09 -5.74 -7.48
CA LYS A 150 -12.78 -4.30 -7.46
C LYS A 150 -13.68 -3.45 -8.38
N SER A 151 -14.25 -4.04 -9.45
CA SER A 151 -15.21 -3.38 -10.35
C SER A 151 -16.53 -3.01 -9.68
N ASP A 152 -16.90 -3.73 -8.62
CA ASP A 152 -18.21 -3.66 -7.97
C ASP A 152 -18.12 -2.94 -6.61
N ALA A 153 -16.91 -2.51 -6.21
CA ALA A 153 -16.60 -1.96 -4.89
C ALA A 153 -16.65 -0.42 -4.90
N GLU A 154 -17.75 0.16 -4.45
CA GLU A 154 -17.84 1.61 -4.19
C GLU A 154 -17.13 2.00 -2.88
N LEU A 155 -16.59 3.23 -2.80
CA LEU A 155 -15.99 3.76 -1.58
C LEU A 155 -17.04 4.27 -0.58
N GLY A 156 -16.76 4.13 0.71
CA GLY A 156 -17.61 4.62 1.81
C GLY A 156 -17.99 3.54 2.82
N ASN A 157 -19.05 3.78 3.58
CA ASN A 157 -19.45 2.95 4.72
C ASN A 157 -20.33 1.77 4.29
N TYR A 158 -19.91 0.58 4.70
CA TYR A 158 -20.65 -0.68 4.58
C TYR A 158 -21.09 -1.14 5.97
N THR A 159 -22.34 -1.58 6.11
CA THR A 159 -22.86 -2.19 7.34
C THR A 159 -22.94 -3.70 7.15
N CYS A 160 -22.32 -4.45 8.05
CA CYS A 160 -22.51 -5.88 8.22
C CYS A 160 -23.55 -6.09 9.31
N GLU A 161 -24.64 -6.77 9.01
CA GLU A 161 -25.68 -7.20 9.97
C GLU A 161 -25.69 -8.72 10.01
N VAL A 162 -25.67 -9.30 11.21
CA VAL A 162 -25.72 -10.75 11.44
C VAL A 162 -26.84 -11.04 12.43
N THR A 163 -27.67 -12.04 12.10
CA THR A 163 -28.74 -12.54 12.96
C THR A 163 -28.53 -14.03 13.20
N GLU A 164 -28.68 -14.46 14.45
CA GLU A 164 -28.64 -15.85 14.91
C GLU A 164 -29.95 -16.11 15.69
N LEU A 165 -30.92 -16.79 15.06
CA LEU A 165 -32.28 -16.95 15.58
C LEU A 165 -32.96 -15.61 15.95
N THR A 166 -32.95 -15.23 17.23
CA THR A 166 -33.50 -13.96 17.76
C THR A 166 -32.42 -12.94 18.14
N ARG A 167 -31.14 -13.31 18.04
CA ARG A 167 -29.99 -12.49 18.42
C ARG A 167 -29.50 -11.73 17.20
N GLU A 168 -29.60 -10.41 17.20
CA GLU A 168 -29.14 -9.55 16.10
C GLU A 168 -28.02 -8.61 16.53
N GLY A 169 -27.30 -8.08 15.54
CA GLY A 169 -26.38 -6.96 15.72
C GLY A 169 -25.81 -6.50 14.38
N GLU A 170 -25.33 -5.26 14.35
CA GLU A 170 -24.62 -4.71 13.18
C GLU A 170 -23.30 -4.01 13.54
N THR A 171 -22.42 -3.92 12.56
CA THR A 171 -21.14 -3.21 12.63
C THR A 171 -20.86 -2.49 11.30
N VAL A 172 -20.19 -1.34 11.36
CA VAL A 172 -19.94 -0.47 10.21
C VAL A 172 -18.44 -0.40 9.91
N ILE A 173 -18.07 -0.68 8.66
CA ILE A 173 -16.69 -0.67 8.17
C ILE A 173 -16.59 0.32 7.01
N GLU A 174 -15.67 1.27 7.10
CA GLU A 174 -15.38 2.24 6.04
C GLU A 174 -14.38 1.64 5.01
N LEU A 175 -14.80 1.46 3.77
CA LEU A 175 -13.93 0.98 2.68
C LEU A 175 -13.18 2.14 2.04
N LYS A 176 -11.84 2.08 2.09
CA LYS A 176 -10.91 3.12 1.64
C LYS A 176 -10.03 2.63 0.49
N TYR A 177 -9.78 3.54 -0.45
CA TYR A 177 -8.71 3.36 -1.43
C TYR A 177 -7.39 3.88 -0.87
N ARG A 178 -6.39 3.01 -0.80
CA ARG A 178 -5.02 3.36 -0.40
C ARG A 178 -4.17 3.55 -1.65
N VAL A 179 -3.76 4.79 -1.91
CA VAL A 179 -2.82 5.12 -2.99
C VAL A 179 -1.45 4.52 -2.67
N VAL A 180 -0.87 3.76 -3.62
CA VAL A 180 0.46 3.14 -3.44
C VAL A 180 1.34 3.39 -4.66
N SER A 181 2.53 3.94 -4.44
CA SER A 181 3.53 4.17 -5.49
C SER A 181 4.13 2.85 -5.99
N TRP A 182 4.18 2.67 -7.32
CA TRP A 182 4.68 1.44 -7.95
C TRP A 182 6.17 1.19 -7.67
N PHE A 183 7.01 2.23 -7.77
CA PHE A 183 8.38 2.25 -7.26
C PHE A 183 8.52 3.30 -6.15
N SER A 184 9.50 3.17 -5.25
CA SER A 184 9.75 4.22 -4.24
C SER A 184 10.26 5.52 -4.89
N PRO A 185 10.12 6.68 -4.22
CA PRO A 185 10.59 7.96 -4.78
C PRO A 185 12.08 7.97 -5.14
N LYS A 186 12.91 7.23 -4.39
CA LYS A 186 14.36 7.10 -4.67
C LYS A 186 14.61 6.30 -5.96
N GLU A 187 13.87 5.22 -6.15
CA GLU A 187 13.98 4.36 -7.33
C GLU A 187 13.50 5.08 -8.59
N ASN A 188 12.37 5.80 -8.54
CA ASN A 188 11.88 6.61 -9.66
C ASN A 188 12.95 7.62 -10.14
N ILE A 189 13.64 8.29 -9.22
CA ILE A 189 14.73 9.24 -9.55
C ILE A 189 15.88 8.51 -10.26
N LEU A 190 16.28 7.33 -9.79
CA LEU A 190 17.36 6.54 -10.41
C LEU A 190 16.99 6.02 -11.80
N ILE A 191 15.74 5.56 -11.99
CA ILE A 191 15.19 5.11 -13.27
C ILE A 191 15.22 6.23 -14.32
N ILE A 192 14.98 7.49 -13.92
CA ILE A 192 15.01 8.64 -14.83
C ILE A 192 16.44 9.15 -15.05
N ILE A 193 17.27 9.24 -14.01
CA ILE A 193 18.58 9.91 -14.10
C ILE A 193 19.64 9.07 -14.84
N PHE A 194 19.66 7.75 -14.71
CA PHE A 194 20.68 6.92 -15.38
C PHE A 194 20.57 6.93 -16.92
N PRO A 195 19.37 6.79 -17.55
CA PRO A 195 19.21 6.94 -18.99
C PRO A 195 19.56 8.35 -19.49
N VAL A 196 19.16 9.40 -18.77
CA VAL A 196 19.49 10.79 -19.13
C VAL A 196 21.01 11.03 -19.07
N LEU A 197 21.67 10.51 -18.03
CA LEU A 197 23.13 10.57 -17.90
C LEU A 197 23.83 9.80 -19.03
N ALA A 198 23.38 8.57 -19.33
CA ALA A 198 23.93 7.76 -20.42
C ALA A 198 23.81 8.47 -21.78
N ILE A 199 22.65 9.08 -22.06
CA ILE A 199 22.42 9.91 -23.26
C ILE A 199 23.40 11.09 -23.31
N LEU A 200 23.55 11.86 -22.23
CA LEU A 200 24.45 13.02 -22.18
C LEU A 200 25.93 12.62 -22.38
N LEU A 201 26.34 11.48 -21.84
CA LEU A 201 27.67 10.92 -22.02
C LEU A 201 27.90 10.47 -23.48
N SER A 202 26.91 9.82 -24.10
CA SER A 202 26.95 9.40 -25.50
C SER A 202 27.08 10.59 -26.46
N TRP A 203 26.31 11.67 -26.24
CA TRP A 203 26.47 12.95 -26.94
C TRP A 203 27.87 13.56 -26.74
N GLY A 204 28.43 13.45 -25.52
CA GLY A 204 29.80 13.86 -25.23
C GLY A 204 30.84 13.10 -26.07
N GLN A 205 30.68 11.79 -26.23
CA GLN A 205 31.58 10.96 -27.05
C GLN A 205 31.44 11.30 -28.54
N PHE A 206 30.21 11.44 -29.03
CA PHE A 206 29.93 11.88 -30.40
C PHE A 206 30.54 13.27 -30.70
N GLY A 207 30.51 14.19 -29.73
CA GLY A 207 31.17 15.49 -29.80
C GLY A 207 32.70 15.40 -29.93
N VAL A 208 33.34 14.48 -29.21
CA VAL A 208 34.80 14.25 -29.33
C VAL A 208 35.15 13.67 -30.71
N VAL A 209 34.38 12.71 -31.22
CA VAL A 209 34.60 12.12 -32.55
C VAL A 209 34.38 13.15 -33.66
N THR A 210 33.27 13.89 -33.64
CA THR A 210 32.98 14.89 -34.68
C THR A 210 34.00 16.03 -34.72
N LEU A 211 34.52 16.48 -33.57
CA LEU A 211 35.57 17.50 -33.52
C LEU A 211 36.90 16.99 -34.10
N LYS A 212 37.27 15.74 -33.81
CA LYS A 212 38.57 15.16 -34.18
C LYS A 212 38.63 14.64 -35.63
N TYR A 213 37.51 14.16 -36.17
CA TYR A 213 37.44 13.51 -37.49
C TYR A 213 36.60 14.32 -38.52
N ALA A 214 36.49 15.64 -38.35
CA ALA A 214 35.71 16.54 -39.21
C ALA A 214 36.08 16.47 -40.72
N SER A 215 37.30 16.04 -41.05
CA SER A 215 37.83 15.94 -42.41
C SER A 215 37.64 14.57 -43.09
N ASP A 216 37.07 13.58 -42.38
CA ASP A 216 36.98 12.18 -42.82
C ASP A 216 35.84 11.95 -43.85
N PRO A 217 36.02 11.12 -44.90
CA PRO A 217 34.93 10.66 -45.78
C PRO A 217 33.76 9.92 -45.08
N MET A 218 33.86 9.54 -43.80
CA MET A 218 32.80 8.90 -42.99
C MET A 218 31.48 9.68 -42.85
N LYS A 219 31.38 10.93 -43.35
CA LYS A 219 30.25 11.88 -43.17
C LYS A 219 28.85 11.25 -43.20
N GLY A 220 28.55 10.37 -44.16
CA GLY A 220 27.25 9.72 -44.27
C GLY A 220 26.88 8.83 -43.06
N LYS A 221 27.85 8.11 -42.50
CA LYS A 221 27.66 7.32 -41.27
C LYS A 221 27.49 8.24 -40.05
N THR A 222 28.29 9.31 -39.98
CA THR A 222 28.19 10.32 -38.90
C THR A 222 26.80 10.97 -38.84
N ILE A 223 26.19 11.27 -40.00
CA ILE A 223 24.81 11.77 -40.09
C ILE A 223 23.80 10.73 -39.58
N LEU A 224 23.95 9.45 -39.96
CA LEU A 224 23.07 8.38 -39.48
C LEU A 224 23.14 8.21 -37.95
N LEU A 225 24.34 8.27 -37.36
CA LEU A 225 24.54 8.21 -35.91
C LEU A 225 23.90 9.42 -35.21
N PHE A 226 24.02 10.63 -35.76
CA PHE A 226 23.36 11.83 -35.23
C PHE A 226 21.83 11.71 -35.23
N VAL A 227 21.25 11.24 -36.33
CA VAL A 227 19.79 11.03 -36.45
C VAL A 227 19.31 9.94 -35.49
N ALA A 228 20.03 8.83 -35.37
CA ALA A 228 19.71 7.77 -34.42
C ALA A 228 19.80 8.23 -32.95
N GLY A 229 20.82 9.03 -32.61
CA GLY A 229 20.96 9.66 -31.29
C GLY A 229 19.83 10.66 -30.98
N LEU A 230 19.40 11.45 -31.95
CA LEU A 230 18.29 12.40 -31.79
C LEU A 230 16.93 11.69 -31.65
N LEU A 231 16.69 10.63 -32.43
CA LEU A 231 15.48 9.80 -32.28
C LEU A 231 15.46 9.13 -30.89
N LEU A 232 16.59 8.60 -30.45
CA LEU A 232 16.75 8.02 -29.11
C LEU A 232 16.41 9.02 -27.99
N THR A 233 16.91 10.27 -28.05
CA THR A 233 16.58 11.26 -27.00
C THR A 233 15.10 11.60 -26.99
N ILE A 234 14.47 11.77 -28.16
CA ILE A 234 13.03 12.03 -28.26
C ILE A 234 12.24 10.88 -27.62
N VAL A 235 12.57 9.62 -27.93
CA VAL A 235 11.86 8.45 -27.38
C VAL A 235 12.04 8.33 -25.86
N VAL A 236 13.25 8.54 -25.33
CA VAL A 236 13.50 8.46 -23.87
C VAL A 236 12.89 9.64 -23.12
N ILE A 237 12.84 10.84 -23.70
CA ILE A 237 12.11 11.99 -23.14
C ILE A 237 10.60 11.70 -23.08
N VAL A 238 10.01 11.15 -24.15
CA VAL A 238 8.61 10.71 -24.15
C VAL A 238 8.37 9.59 -23.12
N GLY A 239 9.30 8.64 -22.99
CA GLY A 239 9.28 7.61 -21.96
C GLY A 239 9.28 8.18 -20.54
N ALA A 240 10.14 9.15 -20.25
CA ALA A 240 10.20 9.84 -18.97
C ALA A 240 8.95 10.70 -18.66
N ILE A 241 8.33 11.31 -19.68
CA ILE A 241 7.06 12.05 -19.52
C ILE A 241 5.88 11.09 -19.25
N LEU A 242 5.89 9.88 -19.85
CA LEU A 242 4.89 8.84 -19.60
C LEU A 242 5.11 8.08 -18.29
N PHE A 243 6.36 8.03 -17.79
CA PHE A 243 6.73 7.44 -16.51
C PHE A 243 6.50 8.44 -15.35
N ILE A 244 5.23 8.79 -15.10
CA ILE A 244 4.86 9.68 -14.01
C ILE A 244 4.98 8.91 -12.68
N PRO A 245 5.78 9.38 -11.70
CA PRO A 245 5.93 8.70 -10.42
C PRO A 245 4.59 8.68 -9.66
N GLY A 246 4.04 7.48 -9.48
CA GLY A 246 2.69 7.28 -8.96
C GLY A 246 2.31 5.80 -8.90
N GLU A 247 1.02 5.50 -9.00
CA GLU A 247 0.50 4.13 -8.96
C GLU A 247 0.90 3.29 -10.19
N TYR A 248 0.69 1.96 -10.09
CA TYR A 248 0.81 1.10 -11.26
C TYR A 248 -0.26 1.46 -12.31
N SER A 249 0.17 1.67 -13.55
CA SER A 249 -0.70 2.04 -14.66
C SER A 249 -0.06 1.61 -15.98
N THR A 250 -0.89 1.28 -16.98
CA THR A 250 -0.42 0.93 -18.33
C THR A 250 0.39 2.06 -18.98
N LYS A 251 0.08 3.32 -18.66
CA LYS A 251 0.87 4.50 -19.08
C LYS A 251 2.28 4.46 -18.50
N ASN A 252 2.38 4.26 -17.19
CA ASN A 252 3.66 4.22 -16.46
C ASN A 252 4.51 3.02 -16.91
N ALA A 253 3.89 1.85 -17.11
CA ALA A 253 4.57 0.66 -17.65
C ALA A 253 5.08 0.87 -19.09
N SER A 254 4.29 1.55 -19.94
CA SER A 254 4.71 1.92 -21.30
C SER A 254 5.86 2.94 -21.28
N GLY A 255 5.81 3.94 -20.40
CA GLY A 255 6.91 4.89 -20.20
C GLY A 255 8.21 4.20 -19.78
N LEU A 256 8.13 3.26 -18.83
CA LEU A 256 9.27 2.45 -18.40
C LEU A 256 9.85 1.60 -19.54
N GLY A 257 8.99 0.98 -20.36
CA GLY A 257 9.42 0.25 -21.56
C GLY A 257 10.12 1.15 -22.59
N LEU A 258 9.62 2.37 -22.80
CA LEU A 258 10.20 3.39 -23.69
C LEU A 258 11.51 4.00 -23.15
N ILE A 259 11.78 3.87 -21.85
CA ILE A 259 13.09 4.20 -21.26
C ILE A 259 14.09 3.06 -21.52
N VAL A 260 13.69 1.81 -21.28
CA VAL A 260 14.60 0.65 -21.26
C VAL A 260 14.91 0.11 -22.66
N ILE A 261 13.89 -0.13 -23.49
CA ILE A 261 14.05 -0.83 -24.77
C ILE A 261 14.98 -0.07 -25.73
N PRO A 262 14.93 1.28 -25.86
CA PRO A 262 15.84 2.03 -26.72
C PRO A 262 17.31 2.02 -26.28
N THR A 263 17.67 1.53 -25.09
CA THR A 263 19.08 1.45 -24.66
C THR A 263 19.91 0.48 -25.53
N VAL A 264 19.29 -0.40 -26.30
CA VAL A 264 19.97 -1.16 -27.37
C VAL A 264 20.57 -0.23 -28.45
N ILE A 265 19.95 0.93 -28.68
CA ILE A 265 20.46 1.95 -29.62
C ILE A 265 21.70 2.63 -29.04
N LEU A 266 21.78 2.85 -27.71
CA LEU A 266 23.01 3.34 -27.07
C LEU A 266 24.17 2.37 -27.32
N ILE A 267 23.98 1.06 -27.14
CA ILE A 267 25.02 0.05 -27.41
C ILE A 267 25.51 0.12 -28.87
N LEU A 268 24.59 0.27 -29.82
CA LEU A 268 24.94 0.39 -31.24
C LEU A 268 25.70 1.69 -31.55
N LEU A 269 25.24 2.83 -31.03
CA LEU A 269 25.93 4.12 -31.14
C LEU A 269 27.35 4.03 -30.55
N GLN A 270 27.46 3.46 -29.36
CA GLN A 270 28.71 3.31 -28.62
C GLN A 270 29.71 2.41 -29.34
N TYR A 271 29.25 1.30 -29.94
CA TYR A 271 30.06 0.45 -30.80
C TYR A 271 30.67 1.23 -31.99
N PHE A 272 29.86 1.98 -32.74
CA PHE A 272 30.35 2.76 -33.88
C PHE A 272 31.31 3.87 -33.46
N VAL A 273 31.02 4.54 -32.34
CA VAL A 273 31.79 5.64 -31.79
C VAL A 273 33.16 5.17 -31.28
N LEU A 274 33.22 4.07 -30.52
CA LEU A 274 34.49 3.44 -30.09
C LEU A 274 35.31 2.93 -31.27
N MET A 275 34.68 2.23 -32.22
CA MET A 275 35.35 1.68 -33.41
C MET A 275 35.99 2.80 -34.26
N THR A 276 35.31 3.94 -34.42
CA THR A 276 35.83 5.10 -35.17
C THR A 276 37.01 5.78 -34.45
N ALA A 277 37.00 5.82 -33.12
CA ALA A 277 38.03 6.53 -32.36
C ALA A 277 39.39 5.80 -32.36
N PHE A 278 39.43 4.52 -31.99
CA PHE A 278 40.69 3.76 -31.80
C PHE A 278 40.63 2.31 -32.30
N GLY A 279 39.55 1.90 -32.97
CA GLY A 279 39.32 0.52 -33.35
C GLY A 279 38.94 -0.42 -32.19
N MET A 280 38.75 -1.69 -32.51
CA MET A 280 38.37 -2.75 -31.57
C MET A 280 39.53 -3.17 -30.66
N THR A 281 39.89 -2.30 -29.71
CA THR A 281 40.80 -2.64 -28.61
C THR A 281 40.15 -3.58 -27.60
N SER A 282 40.94 -4.32 -26.84
CA SER A 282 40.45 -5.19 -25.75
C SER A 282 39.63 -4.42 -24.71
N PHE A 283 39.99 -3.17 -24.43
CA PHE A 283 39.25 -2.29 -23.54
C PHE A 283 37.89 -1.86 -24.11
N ALA A 284 37.82 -1.53 -25.41
CA ALA A 284 36.54 -1.24 -26.07
C ALA A 284 35.60 -2.47 -26.07
N ILE A 285 36.14 -3.67 -26.30
CA ILE A 285 35.40 -4.93 -26.20
C ILE A 285 34.86 -5.15 -24.78
N ALA A 286 35.67 -4.88 -23.74
CA ALA A 286 35.24 -4.99 -22.35
C ALA A 286 34.09 -4.02 -21.98
N ILE A 287 34.12 -2.78 -22.47
CA ILE A 287 33.02 -1.81 -22.31
C ILE A 287 31.73 -2.34 -22.95
N LEU A 288 31.81 -2.86 -24.18
CA LEU A 288 30.63 -3.36 -24.90
C LEU A 288 30.03 -4.59 -24.22
N ILE A 289 30.86 -5.51 -23.71
CA ILE A 289 30.40 -6.65 -22.89
C ILE A 289 29.67 -6.16 -21.63
N LEU A 290 30.24 -5.18 -20.92
CA LEU A 290 29.63 -4.60 -19.73
C LEU A 290 28.28 -3.93 -20.05
N GLN A 291 28.18 -3.21 -21.17
CA GLN A 291 26.96 -2.54 -21.60
C GLN A 291 25.85 -3.54 -22.01
N VAL A 292 26.21 -4.64 -22.69
CA VAL A 292 25.30 -5.75 -23.02
C VAL A 292 24.80 -6.46 -21.75
N LEU A 293 25.67 -6.70 -20.76
CA LEU A 293 25.27 -7.24 -19.46
C LEU A 293 24.29 -6.30 -18.74
N GLY A 294 24.57 -4.99 -18.73
CA GLY A 294 23.65 -3.98 -18.18
C GLY A 294 22.28 -3.97 -18.87
N PHE A 295 22.26 -4.10 -20.21
CA PHE A 295 21.02 -4.22 -20.98
C PHE A 295 20.22 -5.49 -20.66
N VAL A 296 20.88 -6.66 -20.56
CA VAL A 296 20.20 -7.91 -20.17
C VAL A 296 19.59 -7.79 -18.76
N LEU A 297 20.32 -7.21 -17.80
CA LEU A 297 19.80 -6.96 -16.45
C LEU A 297 18.62 -5.98 -16.45
N ALA A 298 18.69 -4.92 -17.26
CA ALA A 298 17.61 -3.95 -17.40
C ALA A 298 16.35 -4.55 -18.04
N VAL A 299 16.50 -5.35 -19.11
CA VAL A 299 15.37 -6.03 -19.78
C VAL A 299 14.75 -7.10 -18.88
N VAL A 300 15.55 -7.92 -18.20
CA VAL A 300 15.03 -8.91 -17.23
C VAL A 300 14.32 -8.19 -16.07
N GLY A 301 14.89 -7.11 -15.53
CA GLY A 301 14.26 -6.28 -14.50
C GLY A 301 12.90 -5.72 -14.97
N LEU A 302 12.84 -5.15 -16.18
CA LEU A 302 11.59 -4.68 -16.80
C LEU A 302 10.57 -5.82 -16.93
N SER A 303 10.98 -6.99 -17.42
CA SER A 303 10.11 -8.16 -17.62
C SER A 303 9.54 -8.73 -16.32
N LEU A 304 10.22 -8.55 -15.18
CA LEU A 304 9.70 -8.89 -13.85
C LEU A 304 8.81 -7.79 -13.27
N CYS A 305 9.12 -6.52 -13.55
CA CYS A 305 8.32 -5.38 -13.05
C CYS A 305 6.94 -5.25 -13.72
N ILE A 306 6.81 -5.57 -15.02
CA ILE A 306 5.53 -5.45 -15.76
C ILE A 306 4.40 -6.34 -15.20
N PRO A 307 4.59 -7.64 -14.92
CA PRO A 307 3.52 -8.48 -14.35
C PRO A 307 3.27 -8.21 -12.86
N GLU A 308 4.28 -7.77 -12.10
CA GLU A 308 4.13 -7.52 -10.66
C GLU A 308 3.72 -6.08 -10.33
N CYS A 309 2.52 -5.94 -9.77
CA CYS A 309 1.97 -4.66 -9.35
C CYS A 309 2.72 -4.03 -8.14
N THR A 310 3.59 -4.80 -7.48
CA THR A 310 4.60 -4.34 -6.51
C THR A 310 5.95 -4.97 -6.87
N PRO A 311 6.84 -4.26 -7.59
CA PRO A 311 8.02 -4.84 -8.24
C PRO A 311 9.16 -5.10 -7.24
N VAL A 312 9.22 -6.32 -6.68
CA VAL A 312 10.26 -6.70 -5.71
C VAL A 312 11.68 -6.62 -6.30
N GLN A 313 11.81 -6.78 -7.62
CA GLN A 313 13.08 -6.79 -8.36
C GLN A 313 13.37 -5.45 -9.06
N GLY A 314 12.72 -4.35 -8.68
CA GLY A 314 13.04 -2.99 -9.17
C GLY A 314 14.54 -2.62 -9.13
N PRO A 315 15.30 -2.99 -8.08
CA PRO A 315 16.76 -2.79 -8.04
C PRO A 315 17.56 -3.51 -9.17
N LEU A 316 17.03 -4.59 -9.76
CA LEU A 316 17.66 -5.29 -10.88
C LEU A 316 17.63 -4.45 -12.16
N LEU A 317 16.47 -3.83 -12.43
CA LEU A 317 16.30 -2.87 -13.52
C LEU A 317 17.23 -1.67 -13.34
N ILE A 318 17.26 -1.11 -12.13
CA ILE A 318 18.06 0.10 -11.80
C ILE A 318 19.56 -0.17 -11.91
N SER A 319 20.03 -1.33 -11.45
CA SER A 319 21.45 -1.71 -11.60
C SER A 319 21.83 -1.95 -13.06
N GLY A 320 20.96 -2.54 -13.88
CA GLY A 320 21.17 -2.64 -15.33
C GLY A 320 21.34 -1.27 -16.02
N LEU A 321 20.44 -0.32 -15.74
CA LEU A 321 20.53 1.05 -16.25
C LEU A 321 21.79 1.79 -15.74
N GLY A 322 22.15 1.60 -14.47
CA GLY A 322 23.39 2.15 -13.90
C GLY A 322 24.65 1.62 -14.56
N ILE A 323 24.70 0.31 -14.87
CA ILE A 323 25.81 -0.32 -15.60
C ILE A 323 25.96 0.27 -17.01
N ILE A 324 24.85 0.52 -17.72
CA ILE A 324 24.87 1.18 -19.04
C ILE A 324 25.45 2.60 -18.92
N ALA A 325 25.03 3.39 -17.94
CA ALA A 325 25.56 4.75 -17.72
C ALA A 325 27.06 4.75 -17.34
N LEU A 326 27.53 3.75 -16.58
CA LEU A 326 28.94 3.57 -16.27
C LEU A 326 29.78 3.16 -17.51
N ALA A 327 29.22 2.35 -18.40
CA ALA A 327 29.89 1.96 -19.66
C ALA A 327 30.09 3.18 -20.60
N GLU A 328 29.08 4.04 -20.74
CA GLU A 328 29.19 5.31 -21.47
C GLU A 328 30.23 6.25 -20.83
N LEU A 329 30.30 6.32 -19.49
CA LEU A 329 31.27 7.14 -18.77
C LEU A 329 32.71 6.66 -19.00
N LEU A 330 32.94 5.34 -18.92
CA LEU A 330 34.26 4.74 -19.22
C LEU A 330 34.66 4.96 -20.68
N GLY A 331 33.70 4.91 -21.60
CA GLY A 331 33.89 5.28 -23.00
C GLY A 331 34.43 6.70 -23.13
N LEU A 332 33.70 7.70 -22.62
CA LEU A 332 34.09 9.11 -22.67
C LEU A 332 35.44 9.40 -22.02
N VAL A 333 35.73 8.79 -20.87
CA VAL A 333 37.03 8.92 -20.20
C VAL A 333 38.15 8.34 -21.06
N SER A 334 37.97 7.16 -21.67
CA SER A 334 38.99 6.57 -22.54
C SER A 334 39.27 7.42 -23.80
N MET A 335 38.23 8.04 -24.37
CA MET A 335 38.39 8.98 -25.49
C MET A 335 39.19 10.22 -25.11
N LYS A 336 38.97 10.77 -23.90
CA LYS A 336 39.78 11.88 -23.38
C LYS A 336 41.25 11.49 -23.20
N VAL A 337 41.53 10.31 -22.63
CA VAL A 337 42.89 9.84 -22.33
C VAL A 337 43.70 9.55 -23.60
N VAL A 338 43.12 8.85 -24.58
CA VAL A 338 43.86 8.52 -25.82
C VAL A 338 43.91 9.71 -26.80
N ALA A 339 43.01 10.69 -26.66
CA ALA A 339 43.15 11.98 -27.36
C ALA A 339 44.31 12.82 -26.79
N SER A 340 44.52 12.86 -25.47
CA SER A 340 45.64 13.62 -24.89
C SER A 340 47.00 12.97 -25.12
N SER A 341 47.09 11.63 -25.13
CA SER A 341 48.35 10.92 -25.38
C SER A 341 48.87 11.04 -26.82
N GLN A 342 48.01 11.41 -27.79
CA GLN A 342 48.43 11.68 -29.17
C GLN A 342 48.97 13.11 -29.37
N GLY A 343 48.70 14.03 -28.43
CA GLY A 343 49.14 15.42 -28.50
C GLY A 343 50.63 15.66 -28.16
N THR A 344 51.37 14.61 -27.79
CA THR A 344 52.79 14.70 -27.38
C THR A 344 53.78 14.23 -28.46
N ILE A 345 53.31 13.83 -29.65
CA ILE A 345 54.19 13.47 -30.76
C ILE A 345 54.81 14.74 -31.34
N GLN A 346 56.09 14.92 -31.05
CA GLN A 346 56.89 16.08 -31.46
C GLN A 346 56.98 16.18 -33.00
N PRO A 347 56.87 17.37 -33.61
CA PRO A 347 57.00 17.51 -35.06
C PRO A 347 58.41 17.10 -35.52
N PRO A 348 58.55 16.54 -36.73
CA PRO A 348 59.84 16.09 -37.24
C PRO A 348 60.82 17.26 -37.33
N ARG A 349 62.01 17.07 -36.79
CA ARG A 349 63.12 18.02 -36.93
C ARG A 349 63.65 17.92 -38.36
N ASN A 350 63.33 18.91 -39.19
CA ASN A 350 64.04 19.10 -40.45
C ASN A 350 65.54 19.30 -40.16
N ASN A 351 66.37 18.60 -40.92
CA ASN A 351 67.80 18.87 -41.08
C ASN A 351 68.01 19.64 -42.39
#